data_AF-A0A2L2YU18-F1
#
_entry.id   AF-A0A2L2YU18-F1
#
_cell.length_a   1.000
_cell.length_b   1.000
_cell.length_c   1.000
_cell.angle_alpha   90.00
_cell.angle_beta   90.00
_cell.angle_gamma   90.00
#
_symmetry.space_group_name_H-M   'P 1'
#
loop_
_entity.id
_entity.type
_entity.pdbx_description
1 polymer ?
#
loop_
_entity_poly.entity_id
_entity_poly.type
_entity_poly.pdbx_seq_one_letter_code
_entity_poly.pdbx_strand_id
1 'polypeptide(L)' 'LNLALCFMVDELVIQQSLGVPVNPGGLQKSCIVASLIKMLGGEVYTPSQDKLDSLVSDYAVQAVDPVAFSAFASPPAGFL' A
#
# COMPACT_ATOMS: atom_id res chain seq x y z
N LEU A 1 5.01 10.45 10.14
CA LEU A 1 4.78 9.40 9.12
C LEU A 1 3.37 8.80 9.17
N ASN A 2 2.87 8.37 10.33
CA ASN A 2 1.52 7.78 10.43
C ASN A 2 0.42 8.65 9.80
N LEU A 3 0.37 9.96 10.10
CA LEU A 3 -0.63 10.85 9.51
C LEU A 3 -0.55 10.89 7.97
N ALA A 4 0.67 10.91 7.41
CA ALA A 4 0.86 10.88 5.96
C ALA A 4 0.38 9.55 5.35
N LEU A 5 0.66 8.42 6.03
CA LEU A 5 0.16 7.12 5.62
C LEU A 5 -1.38 7.08 5.66
N CYS A 6 -2.02 7.63 6.69
CA CYS A 6 -3.48 7.73 6.76
C CYS A 6 -4.05 8.43 5.52
N PHE A 7 -3.52 9.61 5.17
CA PHE A 7 -3.98 10.35 4.01
C PHE A 7 -3.78 9.59 2.69
N MET A 8 -2.62 8.96 2.49
CA MET A 8 -2.34 8.18 1.28
C MET A 8 -3.28 6.97 1.15
N VAL A 9 -3.53 6.27 2.25
CA VAL A 9 -4.44 5.11 2.27
C VAL A 9 -5.88 5.54 2.06
N ASP A 10 -6.33 6.62 2.71
CA ASP A 10 -7.69 7.13 2.54
C ASP A 10 -7.94 7.59 1.09
N GLU A 11 -6.97 8.25 0.45
CA GLU A 11 -7.06 8.63 -0.95
C GLU A 11 -7.24 7.41 -1.87
N LEU A 12 -6.48 6.34 -1.64
CA LEU A 12 -6.60 5.09 -2.40
C LEU A 12 -7.95 4.39 -2.18
N VAL A 13 -8.43 4.35 -0.93
CA VAL A 13 -9.75 3.78 -0.60
C VAL A 13 -10.87 4.58 -1.28
N ILE A 14 -10.76 5.91 -1.32
CA ILE A 14 -11.73 6.78 -2.02
C ILE A 14 -11.71 6.48 -3.52
N GLN A 15 -10.53 6.41 -4.15
CA GLN A 15 -10.40 6.07 -5.57
C GLN A 15 -11.06 4.72 -5.88
N GLN A 16 -10.79 3.71 -5.06
CA GLN A 16 -11.41 2.39 -5.18
C GLN A 16 -12.93 2.44 -5.01
N SER A 17 -13.43 3.20 -4.03
CA SER A 17 -14.86 3.38 -3.76
C SER A 17 -15.60 4.06 -4.92
N LEU A 18 -14.89 4.85 -5.73
CA LEU A 18 -15.42 5.45 -6.97
C LEU A 18 -15.41 4.48 -8.15
N GLY A 19 -15.03 3.21 -7.95
CA GLY A 19 -14.94 2.19 -8.99
C GLY A 19 -13.68 2.29 -9.85
N VAL A 20 -12.71 3.11 -9.45
CA VAL A 20 -11.40 3.20 -10.14
C VAL A 20 -10.53 2.04 -9.68
N PRO A 21 -9.80 1.35 -10.58
CA PRO A 21 -8.82 0.35 -10.19
C PRO A 21 -7.79 0.91 -9.19
N VAL A 22 -7.29 0.06 -8.29
CA VAL A 22 -6.30 0.49 -7.29
C VAL A 22 -5.05 1.01 -8.00
N ASN A 23 -4.64 2.23 -7.68
CA ASN A 23 -3.43 2.84 -8.26
C ASN A 23 -2.17 2.15 -7.70
N PRO A 24 -1.41 1.40 -8.53
CA PRO A 24 -0.25 0.64 -8.06
C PRO A 24 0.87 1.52 -7.53
N GLY A 25 1.08 2.71 -8.12
CA GLY A 25 2.12 3.63 -7.69
C GLY A 25 1.80 4.27 -6.34
N GLY A 26 0.52 4.58 -6.10
CA GLY A 26 0.06 5.06 -4.79
C GLY A 26 0.16 3.97 -3.72
N LEU A 27 -0.31 2.77 -4.05
CA LEU A 27 -0.27 1.62 -3.14
C LEU A 27 1.17 1.27 -2.73
N GLN A 28 2.11 1.24 -3.68
CA GLN A 28 3.51 0.94 -3.41
C GLN A 28 4.13 1.96 -2.45
N LYS A 29 3.85 3.25 -2.65
CA LYS A 29 4.32 4.32 -1.77
C LYS A 29 3.77 4.17 -0.36
N SER A 30 2.48 3.87 -0.23
CA SER A 30 1.86 3.61 1.08
C SER A 30 2.52 2.42 1.78
N CYS A 31 2.81 1.33 1.07
CA CYS A 31 3.55 0.18 1.62
C CYS A 31 4.97 0.56 2.07
N ILE A 32 5.70 1.37 1.28
CA ILE A 32 7.04 1.85 1.65
C ILE A 32 6.98 2.70 2.92
N VAL A 33 6.03 3.63 3.01
CA VAL A 33 5.86 4.49 4.20
C VAL A 33 5.50 3.66 5.43
N ALA A 34 4.60 2.67 5.30
CA ALA A 34 4.27 1.74 6.37
C ALA A 34 5.49 0.92 6.84
N SER A 35 6.32 0.46 5.89
CA SER A 35 7.56 -0.25 6.19
C SER A 35 8.57 0.65 6.90
N LEU A 36 8.73 1.90 6.45
CA LEU A 36 9.59 2.90 7.11
C LEU A 36 9.17 3.19 8.55
N ILE A 37 7.86 3.26 8.84
CA ILE A 37 7.36 3.43 10.21
C ILE A 37 7.85 2.26 11.08
N LYS A 38 7.68 1.02 10.60
CA LYS A 38 8.12 -0.19 11.31
C LYS A 38 9.64 -0.22 11.50
N MET A 39 10.41 0.13 10.47
CA MET A 39 11.89 0.18 10.53
C MET A 39 12.40 1.20 11.54
N LEU A 40 11.70 2.32 11.71
CA LEU A 40 12.04 3.35 12.70
C LEU A 40 11.59 2.98 14.14
N GLY A 41 11.08 1.76 14.36
CA GLY A 41 10.56 1.31 15.65
C GLY A 41 9.19 1.90 15.99
N GLY A 42 8.52 2.53 15.02
CA GLY A 42 7.16 3.02 15.16
C GLY A 42 6.13 1.93 14.85
N GLU A 43 4.93 2.10 15.38
CA GLU A 43 3.78 1.26 15.05
C GLU A 43 2.92 1.96 13.98
N VAL A 44 2.48 1.20 12.99
CA VAL A 44 1.51 1.69 12.00
C VAL A 44 0.15 1.75 12.68
N TYR A 45 -0.56 2.86 12.53
CA TYR A 45 -1.91 3.00 13.07
C TYR A 45 -2.83 1.90 12.50
N THR A 46 -3.43 1.10 13.37
CA THR A 46 -4.13 -0.15 13.00
C THR A 46 -5.18 0.05 11.91
N PRO A 47 -6.10 1.05 11.99
CA PRO A 47 -7.07 1.28 10.91
C PRO A 47 -6.45 1.59 9.55
N SER A 48 -5.27 2.23 9.52
CA SER A 48 -4.55 2.49 8.27
C SER A 48 -3.86 1.23 7.76
N GLN A 49 -3.37 0.38 8.65
CA GLN A 49 -2.82 -0.92 8.30
C GLN A 49 -3.90 -1.83 7.69
N ASP A 50 -5.06 -1.95 8.33
CA ASP A 50 -6.17 -2.80 7.86
C ASP A 50 -6.65 -2.37 6.45
N LYS A 51 -6.80 -1.06 6.24
CA LYS A 51 -7.15 -0.51 4.93
C LYS A 51 -6.07 -0.77 3.88
N LEU A 52 -4.80 -0.62 4.25
CA LEU A 52 -3.69 -0.89 3.35
C LEU A 52 -3.63 -2.37 2.96
N ASP A 53 -3.82 -3.28 3.92
CA ASP A 53 -3.84 -4.72 3.68
C ASP A 53 -5.02 -5.13 2.78
N SER A 54 -6.20 -4.50 2.97
CA SER A 54 -7.35 -4.67 2.07
C SER A 54 -7.03 -4.21 0.65
N LEU A 55 -6.45 -3.02 0.47
CA LEU A 55 -6.07 -2.49 -0.84
C LEU A 55 -5.05 -3.39 -1.56
N VAL A 56 -4.10 -3.97 -0.81
CA VAL A 56 -3.13 -4.94 -1.36
C VAL A 56 -3.82 -6.20 -1.82
N SER A 57 -4.77 -6.74 -1.03
CA SER A 57 -5.56 -7.89 -1.41
C SER A 57 -6.39 -7.62 -2.68
N ASP A 58 -7.05 -6.47 -2.74
CA ASP A 58 -7.88 -6.09 -3.89
C ASP A 58 -7.03 -5.85 -5.14
N TYR A 59 -5.85 -5.26 -4.99
CA TYR A 59 -4.90 -5.11 -6.08
C TYR A 59 -4.39 -6.48 -6.58
N ALA A 60 -4.16 -7.44 -5.69
CA ALA A 60 -3.77 -8.80 -6.07
C ALA A 60 -4.84 -9.51 -6.91
N VAL A 61 -6.12 -9.28 -6.61
CA VAL A 61 -7.25 -9.81 -7.40
C VAL A 61 -7.38 -9.08 -8.75
N GLN A 62 -7.14 -7.77 -8.78
CA GLN A 62 -7.21 -6.97 -10.02
C GLN A 62 -6.00 -7.16 -10.94
N ALA A 63 -4.85 -7.55 -10.41
CA ALA A 63 -3.65 -7.78 -11.18
C ALA A 63 -3.85 -8.99 -12.12
N VAL A 64 -4.24 -8.69 -13.36
CA VAL A 64 -4.41 -9.67 -14.45
C VAL A 64 -3.11 -10.44 -14.74
N ASP A 65 -1.97 -9.86 -14.37
CA ASP A 65 -0.65 -10.46 -14.52
C ASP A 65 0.04 -10.68 -13.16
N PRO A 66 0.19 -11.94 -12.71
CA PRO A 66 0.89 -12.28 -11.46
C PRO A 66 2.38 -11.89 -11.48
N VAL A 67 2.99 -11.70 -12.66
CA VAL A 67 4.37 -11.18 -12.80
C VAL A 67 4.43 -9.70 -12.41
N ALA A 68 3.43 -8.91 -12.81
CA ALA A 68 3.33 -7.50 -12.43
C ALA A 68 3.10 -7.34 -10.92
N PHE A 69 2.31 -8.22 -10.31
CA PHE A 69 2.12 -8.26 -8.85
C PHE A 69 3.41 -8.70 -8.11
N SER A 70 4.15 -9.67 -8.64
CA SER A 70 5.42 -10.12 -8.06
C SER A 70 6.51 -9.03 -8.11
N ALA A 71 6.53 -8.24 -9.19
CA ALA A 71 7.40 -7.06 -9.29
C ALA A 71 7.01 -5.96 -8.29
N PHE A 72 5.71 -5.80 -8.01
CA PHE A 72 5.21 -4.89 -6.98
C PHE A 72 5.59 -5.34 -5.56
N ALA A 73 5.52 -6.64 -5.26
CA ALA A 73 5.83 -7.21 -3.95
C ALA A 73 7.35 -7.29 -3.67
N SER A 74 8.20 -7.11 -4.69
CA SER A 74 9.65 -7.10 -4.51
C SER A 74 10.09 -5.76 -3.90
N PRO A 75 10.75 -5.76 -2.72
CA PRO A 75 11.25 -4.52 -2.14
C PRO A 75 12.28 -3.88 -3.10
N PRO A 76 12.31 -2.53 -3.21
CA PRO A 76 13.31 -1.85 -4.02
C PRO A 76 14.71 -2.22 -3.53
N ALA A 77 15.56 -2.65 -4.47
CA ALA A 77 16.95 -3.00 -4.19
C ALA A 77 17.65 -1.83 -3.48
N GLY A 78 18.03 -2.03 -2.22
CA GLY A 78 18.64 -0.99 -1.37
C GLY A 78 17.99 -0.78 0.00
N PHE A 79 16.93 -1.52 0.33
CA PHE A 79 16.28 -1.49 1.66
C PHE A 79 16.65 -2.68 2.58
N LEU A 80 17.63 -3.51 2.20
CA LEU A 80 18.22 -4.57 3.04
C LEU A 80 19.60 -4.15 3.55
#